data_AF-A0A453EAQ4-F1
#
_entry.id   AF-A0A453EAQ4-F1
#
_cell.length_a   1.000
_cell.length_b   1.000
_cell.length_c   1.000
_cell.angle_alpha   90.00
_cell.angle_beta   90.00
_cell.angle_gamma   90.00
#
_symmetry.space_group_name_H-M   'P 1'
#
loop_
_entity.id
_entity.type
_entity.pdbx_description
1 polymer ?
#
loop_
_entity_poly.entity_id
_entity_poly.type
_entity_poly.pdbx_seq_one_letter_code
_entity_poly.pdbx_strand_id
1 'polypeptide(L)'
;GCCKVTEFLLSKGVPVDIDCGRGTPLFWAANNEQDKTVKILLEHHANPNIIINGTTSPLMSALVYRSLKCMKLLIKAGADVNCNGSMLTPLLLATMHGGYTNFIKLLLKAGPDPNIPDDLGRFPVELAAIRDCMEEVEMLFPVTSPIPNVPNWSIEGLISHAKILEKKPIEQRHLQRRKALIKSKADTAFKQKEYKIATKIYDLAIAHGESATLYANRSVCKLLIGDGEGALSDALMCECCDLIGQKLATVKLQLTCYSRSMNKPVMLSWTHTI
;
A
#
# COMPACT_ATOMS: atom_id res chain seq x y z
N GLY A 1 -1.60 -34.77 6.66
CA GLY A 1 -2.62 -35.25 5.72
C GLY A 1 -3.53 -36.32 6.28
N CYS A 2 -3.08 -37.16 7.22
CA CYS A 2 -3.96 -38.16 7.82
C CYS A 2 -4.92 -37.51 8.82
N CYS A 3 -6.16 -37.28 8.39
CA CYS A 3 -7.22 -36.65 9.21
C CYS A 3 -7.43 -37.37 10.55
N LYS A 4 -7.45 -38.72 10.53
CA LYS A 4 -7.60 -39.54 11.74
C LYS A 4 -6.48 -39.32 12.76
N VAL A 5 -5.23 -39.19 12.29
CA VAL A 5 -4.09 -38.93 13.17
C VAL A 5 -4.16 -37.50 13.71
N THR A 6 -4.54 -36.53 12.88
CA THR A 6 -4.74 -35.14 13.31
C THR A 6 -5.80 -35.05 14.40
N GLU A 7 -6.99 -35.62 14.19
CA GLU A 7 -8.08 -35.65 15.18
C GLU A 7 -7.64 -36.36 16.48
N PHE A 8 -6.95 -37.50 16.36
CA PHE A 8 -6.43 -38.21 17.52
C PHE A 8 -5.45 -37.35 18.33
N LEU A 9 -4.46 -36.72 17.69
CA LEU A 9 -3.49 -35.87 18.39
C LEU A 9 -4.16 -34.67 19.07
N LEU A 10 -5.11 -34.02 18.40
CA LEU A 10 -5.88 -32.92 18.98
C LEU A 10 -6.72 -33.38 20.17
N SER A 11 -7.31 -34.59 20.10
CA SER A 11 -8.05 -35.18 21.23
C SER A 11 -7.17 -35.49 22.45
N LYS A 12 -5.85 -35.59 22.27
CA LYS A 12 -4.86 -35.74 23.36
C LYS A 12 -4.38 -34.41 23.92
N GLY A 13 -4.94 -33.28 23.47
CA GLY A 13 -4.61 -31.96 23.97
C GLY A 13 -3.32 -31.36 23.39
N VAL A 14 -2.83 -31.88 22.26
CA VAL A 14 -1.71 -31.24 21.54
C VAL A 14 -2.17 -29.84 21.10
N PRO A 15 -1.40 -28.78 21.36
CA PRO A 15 -1.75 -27.43 20.92
C PRO A 15 -1.93 -27.36 19.40
N VAL A 16 -3.06 -26.84 18.94
CA VAL A 16 -3.42 -26.80 17.51
C VAL A 16 -2.45 -25.96 16.68
N ASP A 17 -1.91 -24.89 17.28
CA ASP A 17 -0.96 -23.94 16.68
C ASP A 17 0.49 -24.23 17.07
N ILE A 18 0.83 -25.48 17.42
CA ILE A 18 2.21 -25.85 17.75
C ILE A 18 3.17 -25.50 16.60
N ASP A 19 4.15 -24.64 16.84
CA ASP A 19 5.20 -24.31 15.88
C ASP A 19 6.55 -24.86 16.34
N CYS A 20 7.12 -25.77 15.55
CA CYS A 20 8.43 -26.36 15.79
C CYS A 20 9.57 -25.61 15.06
N GLY A 21 9.36 -24.34 14.73
CA GLY A 21 10.33 -23.44 14.08
C GLY A 21 10.28 -23.46 12.55
N ARG A 22 9.29 -24.14 11.96
CA ARG A 22 9.08 -24.21 10.50
C ARG A 22 7.62 -23.95 10.09
N GLY A 23 6.76 -23.60 11.04
CA GLY A 23 5.36 -23.27 10.83
C GLY A 23 4.38 -24.26 11.44
N THR A 24 3.13 -23.81 11.52
CA THR A 24 2.04 -24.52 12.21
C THR A 24 1.49 -25.69 11.40
N PRO A 25 0.76 -26.63 12.03
CA PRO A 25 0.05 -27.68 11.30
C PRO A 25 -0.87 -27.12 10.21
N LEU A 26 -1.51 -25.97 10.47
CA LEU A 26 -2.41 -25.32 9.51
C LEU A 26 -1.67 -24.80 8.29
N PHE A 27 -0.50 -24.16 8.49
CA PHE A 27 0.37 -23.73 7.40
C PHE A 27 0.76 -24.92 6.50
N TRP A 28 1.23 -26.02 7.08
CA TRP A 28 1.64 -27.19 6.32
C TRP A 28 0.48 -27.93 5.65
N ALA A 29 -0.70 -27.96 6.28
CA ALA A 29 -1.90 -28.52 5.65
C ALA A 29 -2.32 -27.69 4.43
N ALA A 30 -2.26 -26.36 4.51
CA ALA A 30 -2.55 -25.46 3.40
C ALA A 30 -1.51 -25.57 2.27
N ASN A 31 -0.22 -25.64 2.63
CA ASN A 31 0.91 -25.83 1.72
C ASN A 31 0.80 -27.12 0.89
N ASN A 32 0.38 -28.22 1.53
CA ASN A 32 0.23 -29.52 0.88
C ASN A 32 -1.18 -29.78 0.32
N GLU A 33 -2.00 -28.73 0.18
CA GLU A 33 -3.35 -28.79 -0.39
C GLU A 33 -4.34 -29.74 0.35
N GLN A 34 -4.12 -29.97 1.65
CA GLN A 34 -4.87 -30.92 2.46
C GLN A 34 -6.14 -30.28 3.04
N ASP A 35 -7.11 -29.95 2.18
CA ASP A 35 -8.35 -29.24 2.53
C ASP A 35 -9.12 -29.87 3.70
N LYS A 36 -9.20 -31.20 3.78
CA LYS A 36 -9.82 -31.90 4.92
C LYS A 36 -9.08 -31.67 6.24
N THR A 37 -7.74 -31.70 6.21
CA THR A 37 -6.91 -31.43 7.40
C THR A 37 -6.99 -29.95 7.79
N VAL A 38 -6.98 -29.03 6.82
CA VAL A 38 -7.21 -27.60 7.05
C VAL A 38 -8.55 -27.40 7.75
N LYS A 39 -9.62 -28.04 7.27
CA LYS A 39 -10.95 -27.95 7.87
C LYS A 39 -10.94 -28.39 9.34
N ILE A 40 -10.36 -29.57 9.63
CA ILE A 40 -10.27 -30.10 11.01
C ILE A 40 -9.51 -29.13 11.92
N LEU A 41 -8.35 -28.64 11.46
CA LEU A 41 -7.54 -27.71 12.25
C LEU A 41 -8.29 -26.41 12.57
N LEU A 42 -9.01 -25.86 11.59
CA LEU A 42 -9.84 -24.67 11.77
C LEU A 42 -11.06 -24.92 12.69
N GLU A 43 -11.68 -26.10 12.62
CA GLU A 43 -12.75 -26.53 13.54
C GLU A 43 -12.24 -26.67 14.99
N HIS A 44 -10.94 -26.93 15.17
CA HIS A 44 -10.24 -26.90 16.45
C HIS A 44 -9.56 -25.54 16.75
N HIS A 45 -10.05 -24.46 16.15
CA HIS A 45 -9.64 -23.07 16.43
C HIS A 45 -8.17 -22.74 16.10
N ALA A 46 -7.55 -23.41 15.14
CA ALA A 46 -6.25 -23.00 14.61
C ALA A 46 -6.30 -21.55 14.11
N ASN A 47 -5.30 -20.74 14.45
CA ASN A 47 -5.22 -19.35 14.00
C ASN A 47 -4.80 -19.29 12.51
N PRO A 48 -5.66 -18.80 11.60
CA PRO A 48 -5.37 -18.76 10.17
C PRO A 48 -4.38 -17.67 9.75
N ASN A 49 -3.93 -16.83 10.69
CA ASN A 49 -3.13 -15.63 10.43
C ASN A 49 -1.69 -15.71 10.96
N ILE A 50 -1.23 -16.87 11.46
CA ILE A 50 0.14 -17.02 11.92
C ILE A 50 1.11 -16.91 10.74
N ILE A 51 2.01 -15.93 10.79
CA ILE A 51 3.00 -15.66 9.75
C ILE A 51 4.26 -16.50 9.99
N ILE A 52 4.67 -17.25 8.97
CA ILE A 52 5.87 -18.09 8.99
C ILE A 52 7.03 -17.34 8.32
N ASN A 53 8.23 -17.41 8.93
CA ASN A 53 9.45 -16.73 8.47
C ASN A 53 9.26 -15.23 8.20
N GLY A 54 8.36 -14.60 8.95
CA GLY A 54 8.08 -13.16 8.85
C GLY A 54 7.37 -12.71 7.56
N THR A 55 6.99 -13.62 6.65
CA THR A 55 6.45 -13.22 5.33
C THR A 55 5.26 -14.02 4.84
N THR A 56 5.06 -15.28 5.27
CA THR A 56 4.09 -16.18 4.61
C THR A 56 2.98 -16.63 5.54
N SER A 57 1.73 -16.29 5.21
CA SER A 57 0.53 -16.79 5.90
C SER A 57 0.06 -18.13 5.32
N PRO A 58 -0.79 -18.90 6.04
CA PRO A 58 -1.47 -20.07 5.49
C PRO A 58 -2.26 -19.75 4.20
N LEU A 59 -2.88 -18.57 4.10
CA LEU A 59 -3.61 -18.13 2.91
C LEU A 59 -2.68 -17.95 1.71
N MET A 60 -1.53 -17.30 1.91
CA MET A 60 -0.49 -17.14 0.89
C MET A 60 0.05 -18.51 0.45
N SER A 61 0.28 -19.42 1.39
CA SER A 61 0.73 -20.77 1.04
C SER A 61 -0.33 -21.51 0.21
N ALA A 62 -1.61 -21.47 0.58
CA ALA A 62 -2.66 -22.09 -0.22
C ALA A 62 -2.73 -21.49 -1.64
N LEU A 63 -2.48 -20.20 -1.80
CA LEU A 63 -2.44 -19.52 -3.10
C LEU A 63 -1.25 -19.96 -3.95
N VAL A 64 -0.02 -19.96 -3.39
CA VAL A 64 1.21 -20.40 -4.08
C VAL A 64 1.08 -21.83 -4.58
N TYR A 65 0.49 -22.70 -3.78
CA TYR A 65 0.26 -24.11 -4.11
C TYR A 65 -1.10 -24.34 -4.81
N ARG A 66 -1.76 -23.27 -5.27
CA ARG A 66 -2.97 -23.30 -6.10
C ARG A 66 -4.13 -24.13 -5.51
N SER A 67 -4.25 -24.16 -4.19
CA SER A 67 -5.34 -24.85 -3.50
C SER A 67 -6.54 -23.93 -3.24
N LEU A 68 -7.43 -23.82 -4.23
CA LEU A 68 -8.64 -23.00 -4.12
C LEU A 68 -9.55 -23.45 -2.96
N LYS A 69 -9.57 -24.76 -2.65
CA LYS A 69 -10.36 -25.32 -1.54
C LYS A 69 -9.82 -24.86 -0.19
N CYS A 70 -8.50 -24.92 0.02
CA CYS A 70 -7.88 -24.43 1.25
C CYS A 70 -8.10 -22.92 1.42
N MET A 71 -7.94 -22.13 0.35
CA MET A 71 -8.21 -20.69 0.43
C MET A 71 -9.65 -20.37 0.84
N LYS A 72 -10.64 -21.08 0.29
CA LYS A 72 -12.05 -20.91 0.70
C LYS A 72 -12.25 -21.19 2.19
N LEU A 73 -11.63 -22.24 2.72
CA LEU A 73 -11.71 -22.58 4.15
C LEU A 73 -11.03 -21.52 5.02
N LEU A 74 -9.82 -21.09 4.65
CA LEU A 74 -9.04 -20.10 5.38
C LEU A 74 -9.75 -18.73 5.41
N ILE A 75 -10.24 -18.25 4.27
CA ILE A 75 -11.02 -17.00 4.18
C ILE A 75 -12.28 -17.10 5.05
N LYS A 76 -13.01 -18.22 5.01
CA LYS A 76 -14.20 -18.43 5.84
C LYS A 76 -13.86 -18.42 7.35
N ALA A 77 -12.66 -18.84 7.73
CA ALA A 77 -12.18 -18.82 9.10
C ALA A 77 -11.58 -17.47 9.54
N GLY A 78 -11.63 -16.42 8.70
CA GLY A 78 -11.13 -15.09 9.05
C GLY A 78 -9.66 -14.87 8.76
N ALA A 79 -9.09 -15.58 7.77
CA ALA A 79 -7.77 -15.22 7.25
C ALA A 79 -7.75 -13.79 6.70
N ASP A 80 -6.72 -13.01 7.02
CA ASP A 80 -6.48 -11.68 6.49
C ASP A 80 -6.20 -11.76 4.98
N VAL A 81 -7.17 -11.30 4.18
CA VAL A 81 -7.11 -11.31 2.71
C VAL A 81 -6.09 -10.34 2.13
N ASN A 82 -5.63 -9.37 2.92
CA ASN A 82 -4.53 -8.48 2.54
C ASN A 82 -3.17 -9.02 3.00
N CYS A 83 -3.16 -9.92 3.99
CA CYS A 83 -1.96 -10.44 4.65
C CYS A 83 -1.01 -9.31 5.09
N ASN A 84 -1.54 -8.37 5.89
CA ASN A 84 -0.76 -7.25 6.40
C ASN A 84 0.46 -7.78 7.19
N GLY A 85 1.67 -7.46 6.71
CA GLY A 85 2.93 -8.00 7.25
C GLY A 85 3.69 -8.93 6.30
N SER A 86 3.09 -9.34 5.18
CA SER A 86 3.78 -9.94 4.03
C SER A 86 4.37 -8.85 3.12
N MET A 87 5.43 -9.18 2.37
CA MET A 87 5.95 -8.31 1.31
C MET A 87 4.96 -8.14 0.14
N LEU A 88 4.06 -9.10 -0.05
CA LEU A 88 3.12 -9.14 -1.17
C LEU A 88 1.73 -9.53 -0.68
N THR A 89 0.70 -8.82 -1.17
CA THR A 89 -0.69 -9.18 -0.90
C THR A 89 -1.10 -10.41 -1.74
N PRO A 90 -2.06 -11.22 -1.28
CA PRO A 90 -2.60 -12.33 -2.06
C PRO A 90 -3.12 -11.88 -3.44
N LEU A 91 -3.73 -10.70 -3.51
CA LEU A 91 -4.27 -10.17 -4.77
C LEU A 91 -3.15 -9.84 -5.77
N LEU A 92 -2.06 -9.18 -5.32
CA LEU A 92 -0.90 -8.93 -6.18
C LEU A 92 -0.28 -10.23 -6.67
N LEU A 93 -0.04 -11.21 -5.77
CA LEU A 93 0.53 -12.51 -6.15
C LEU A 93 -0.32 -13.21 -7.22
N ALA A 94 -1.64 -13.22 -7.04
CA ALA A 94 -2.56 -13.82 -8.00
C ALA A 94 -2.52 -13.10 -9.36
N THR A 95 -2.38 -11.78 -9.39
CA THR A 95 -2.36 -11.02 -10.66
C THR A 95 -0.99 -11.01 -11.35
N MET A 96 0.10 -11.26 -10.64
CA MET A 96 1.46 -11.33 -11.22
C MET A 96 1.63 -12.49 -12.21
N HIS A 97 0.80 -13.53 -12.13
CA HIS A 97 0.98 -14.77 -12.89
C HIS A 97 -0.28 -15.19 -13.64
N GLY A 98 -0.11 -15.83 -14.80
CA GLY A 98 -1.22 -16.42 -15.54
C GLY A 98 -1.87 -17.63 -14.87
N GLY A 99 -3.17 -17.81 -15.15
CA GLY A 99 -3.95 -18.95 -14.68
C GLY A 99 -4.45 -18.82 -13.23
N TYR A 100 -4.50 -17.61 -12.69
CA TYR A 100 -5.00 -17.34 -11.34
C TYR A 100 -6.36 -16.62 -11.30
N THR A 101 -7.04 -16.48 -12.43
CA THR A 101 -8.35 -15.80 -12.55
C THR A 101 -9.37 -16.24 -11.49
N ASN A 102 -9.49 -17.54 -11.22
CA ASN A 102 -10.41 -18.07 -10.21
C ASN A 102 -10.03 -17.69 -8.77
N PHE A 103 -8.74 -17.48 -8.51
CA PHE A 103 -8.22 -17.01 -7.23
C PHE A 103 -8.46 -15.52 -7.06
N ILE A 104 -8.27 -14.72 -8.12
CA ILE A 104 -8.63 -13.30 -8.15
C ILE A 104 -10.13 -13.15 -7.85
N LYS A 105 -11.01 -13.92 -8.52
CA LYS A 105 -12.46 -13.94 -8.24
C LYS A 105 -12.76 -14.26 -6.78
N LEU A 106 -12.10 -15.28 -6.22
CA LEU A 106 -12.28 -15.66 -4.81
C LEU A 106 -11.84 -14.55 -3.86
N LEU A 107 -10.66 -13.96 -4.11
CA LEU A 107 -10.12 -12.88 -3.31
C LEU A 107 -11.04 -11.66 -3.38
N LEU A 108 -11.40 -11.17 -4.57
CA LEU A 108 -12.31 -10.02 -4.73
C LEU A 108 -13.64 -10.21 -4.00
N LYS A 109 -14.21 -11.42 -4.00
CA LYS A 109 -15.41 -11.74 -3.22
C LYS A 109 -15.20 -11.59 -1.71
N ALA A 110 -13.99 -11.79 -1.23
CA ALA A 110 -13.60 -11.64 0.17
C ALA A 110 -13.21 -10.21 0.56
N GLY A 111 -13.20 -9.26 -0.39
CA GLY A 111 -13.00 -7.83 -0.14
C GLY A 111 -11.58 -7.39 0.25
N PRO A 112 -10.51 -7.79 -0.47
CA PRO A 112 -9.18 -7.22 -0.29
C PRO A 112 -9.18 -5.74 -0.69
N ASP A 113 -8.16 -5.00 -0.25
CA ASP A 113 -7.89 -3.66 -0.80
C ASP A 113 -7.20 -3.81 -2.17
N PRO A 114 -7.86 -3.45 -3.28
CA PRO A 114 -7.27 -3.53 -4.62
C PRO A 114 -6.28 -2.39 -4.89
N ASN A 115 -6.15 -1.43 -3.98
CA ASN A 115 -5.28 -0.27 -4.09
C ASN A 115 -3.98 -0.45 -3.31
N ILE A 116 -3.58 -1.68 -3.01
CA ILE A 116 -2.24 -1.99 -2.50
C ILE A 116 -1.34 -2.31 -3.70
N PRO A 117 -0.34 -1.46 -4.01
CA PRO A 117 0.57 -1.71 -5.12
C PRO A 117 1.74 -2.61 -4.69
N ASP A 118 2.42 -3.18 -5.68
CA ASP A 118 3.70 -3.85 -5.47
C ASP A 118 4.83 -2.86 -5.14
N ASP A 119 6.04 -3.37 -4.89
CA ASP A 119 7.24 -2.57 -4.62
C ASP A 119 7.61 -1.59 -5.73
N LEU A 120 7.09 -1.83 -6.95
CA LEU A 120 7.30 -1.00 -8.13
C LEU A 120 6.20 0.06 -8.29
N GLY A 121 5.23 0.12 -7.36
CA GLY A 121 4.11 1.04 -7.39
C GLY A 121 3.02 0.65 -8.39
N ARG A 122 2.98 -0.61 -8.83
CA ARG A 122 1.98 -1.14 -9.76
C ARG A 122 0.82 -1.76 -9.00
N PHE A 123 -0.39 -1.34 -9.34
CA PHE A 123 -1.60 -1.93 -8.79
C PHE A 123 -1.93 -3.27 -9.48
N PRO A 124 -2.72 -4.16 -8.85
CA PRO A 124 -3.21 -5.38 -9.48
C PRO A 124 -3.79 -5.13 -10.88
N VAL A 125 -4.65 -4.13 -11.06
CA VAL A 125 -5.26 -3.82 -12.37
C VAL A 125 -4.22 -3.45 -13.44
N GLU A 126 -3.12 -2.79 -13.06
CA GLU A 126 -2.03 -2.48 -14.00
C GLU A 126 -1.23 -3.72 -14.37
N LEU A 127 -1.00 -4.65 -13.42
CA LEU A 127 -0.34 -5.92 -13.70
C LEU A 127 -1.15 -6.77 -14.67
N ALA A 128 -2.47 -6.81 -14.51
CA ALA A 128 -3.39 -7.46 -15.45
C ALA A 128 -3.30 -6.84 -16.85
N ALA A 129 -3.26 -5.51 -16.94
CA ALA A 129 -3.15 -4.77 -18.20
C ALA A 129 -1.79 -4.99 -18.89
N ILE A 130 -0.69 -5.00 -18.13
CA ILE A 130 0.67 -5.31 -18.61
C ILE A 130 0.73 -6.73 -19.20
N ARG A 131 0.04 -7.68 -18.57
CA ARG A 131 -0.05 -9.07 -19.03
C ARG A 131 -1.05 -9.28 -20.16
N ASP A 132 -1.67 -8.22 -20.66
CA ASP A 132 -2.71 -8.24 -21.69
C ASP A 132 -3.90 -9.17 -21.33
N CYS A 133 -4.22 -9.25 -20.04
CA CYS A 133 -5.30 -10.11 -19.52
C CYS A 133 -6.58 -9.32 -19.30
N MET A 134 -7.38 -9.16 -20.37
CA MET A 134 -8.61 -8.36 -20.35
C MET A 134 -9.60 -8.81 -19.27
N GLU A 135 -9.80 -10.12 -19.09
CA GLU A 135 -10.71 -10.65 -18.05
C GLU A 135 -10.29 -10.18 -16.65
N GLU A 136 -8.99 -10.17 -16.35
CA GLU A 136 -8.48 -9.69 -15.05
C GLU A 136 -8.63 -8.17 -14.92
N VAL A 137 -8.41 -7.41 -16.00
CA VAL A 137 -8.63 -5.96 -16.03
C VAL A 137 -10.09 -5.61 -15.75
N GLU A 138 -11.04 -6.26 -16.42
CA GLU A 138 -12.48 -6.04 -16.25
C GLU A 138 -12.95 -6.34 -14.82
N MET A 139 -12.36 -7.35 -14.16
CA MET A 139 -12.68 -7.67 -12.77
C MET A 139 -12.11 -6.64 -11.78
N LEU A 140 -10.89 -6.16 -12.03
CA LEU A 140 -10.14 -5.31 -11.10
C LEU A 140 -10.45 -3.82 -11.27
N PHE A 141 -10.72 -3.36 -12.48
CA PHE A 141 -10.99 -1.96 -12.78
C PHE A 141 -12.13 -1.35 -11.95
N PRO A 142 -13.34 -1.95 -11.83
CA PRO A 142 -14.45 -1.35 -11.10
C PRO A 142 -14.23 -1.25 -9.59
N VAL A 143 -13.31 -2.04 -9.03
CA VAL A 143 -12.98 -2.00 -7.60
C VAL A 143 -11.74 -1.15 -7.30
N THR A 144 -10.99 -0.73 -8.33
CA THR A 144 -9.77 0.05 -8.17
C THR A 144 -10.06 1.55 -8.28
N SER A 145 -9.47 2.33 -7.38
CA SER A 145 -9.57 3.79 -7.43
C SER A 145 -8.74 4.36 -8.59
N PRO A 146 -9.12 5.52 -9.16
CA PRO A 146 -8.35 6.16 -10.22
C PRO A 146 -6.89 6.36 -9.85
N ILE A 147 -6.00 5.88 -10.73
CA ILE A 147 -4.55 5.97 -10.52
C ILE A 147 -4.07 7.36 -10.93
N PRO A 148 -3.35 8.13 -10.07
CA PRO A 148 -3.04 9.54 -10.30
C PRO A 148 -2.30 9.91 -11.60
N ASN A 149 -1.59 8.95 -12.21
CA ASN A 149 -0.80 9.18 -13.43
C ASN A 149 -1.46 8.61 -14.70
N VAL A 150 -2.68 8.08 -14.59
CA VAL A 150 -3.46 7.59 -15.73
C VAL A 150 -4.41 8.71 -16.16
N PRO A 151 -4.11 9.46 -17.24
CA PRO A 151 -4.84 10.68 -17.59
C PRO A 151 -6.29 10.43 -18.04
N ASN A 152 -6.56 9.27 -18.65
CA ASN A 152 -7.90 8.83 -19.01
C ASN A 152 -8.23 7.56 -18.22
N TRP A 153 -9.02 7.70 -17.16
CA TRP A 153 -9.45 6.57 -16.34
C TRP A 153 -10.57 5.77 -17.02
N SER A 154 -10.18 5.01 -18.04
CA SER A 154 -10.98 3.97 -18.69
C SER A 154 -10.14 2.70 -18.82
N ILE A 155 -10.76 1.58 -19.17
CA ILE A 155 -10.03 0.33 -19.43
C ILE A 155 -9.02 0.53 -20.57
N GLU A 156 -9.41 1.18 -21.66
CA GLU A 156 -8.53 1.46 -22.80
C GLU A 156 -7.41 2.43 -22.41
N GLY A 157 -7.72 3.45 -21.60
CA GLY A 157 -6.75 4.41 -21.10
C GLY A 157 -5.71 3.76 -20.20
N LEU A 158 -6.14 2.85 -19.31
CA LEU A 158 -5.28 2.06 -18.46
C LEU A 158 -4.37 1.14 -19.27
N ILE A 159 -4.92 0.39 -20.23
CA ILE A 159 -4.14 -0.51 -21.10
C ILE A 159 -3.13 0.28 -21.93
N SER A 160 -3.53 1.41 -22.48
CA SER A 160 -2.63 2.30 -23.23
C SER A 160 -1.50 2.82 -22.35
N HIS A 161 -1.82 3.22 -21.11
CA HIS A 161 -0.83 3.65 -20.12
C HIS A 161 0.15 2.51 -19.77
N ALA A 162 -0.35 1.31 -19.52
CA ALA A 162 0.46 0.12 -19.23
C ALA A 162 1.49 -0.16 -20.33
N LYS A 163 1.08 -0.10 -21.61
CA LYS A 163 1.96 -0.29 -22.77
C LYS A 163 3.05 0.79 -22.89
N ILE A 164 2.74 2.04 -22.56
CA ILE A 164 3.73 3.13 -22.54
C ILE A 164 4.76 2.87 -21.44
N LEU A 165 4.30 2.41 -20.29
CA LEU A 165 5.17 2.14 -19.16
C LEU A 165 6.15 1.02 -19.51
N GLU A 166 5.72 -0.10 -20.10
CA GLU A 166 6.64 -1.19 -20.48
C GLU A 166 7.88 -0.72 -21.25
N LYS A 167 7.76 0.33 -22.06
CA LYS A 167 8.83 0.87 -22.91
C LYS A 167 9.87 1.76 -22.20
N LYS A 168 9.59 2.25 -20.99
CA LYS A 168 10.51 3.15 -20.26
C LYS A 168 11.57 2.36 -19.47
N PRO A 169 12.76 2.91 -19.15
CA PRO A 169 13.67 2.27 -18.21
C PRO A 169 12.98 2.01 -16.86
N ILE A 170 13.16 0.81 -16.32
CA ILE A 170 12.59 0.33 -15.05
C ILE A 170 12.80 1.39 -13.96
N GLU A 171 14.04 1.81 -13.71
CA GLU A 171 14.43 2.75 -12.65
C GLU A 171 13.71 4.11 -12.69
N GLN A 172 13.58 4.72 -13.86
CA GLN A 172 12.88 6.01 -14.00
C GLN A 172 11.37 5.89 -13.79
N ARG A 173 10.75 4.77 -14.20
CA ARG A 173 9.33 4.51 -13.94
C ARG A 173 9.06 4.38 -12.44
N HIS A 174 9.92 3.66 -11.74
CA HIS A 174 9.76 3.37 -10.31
C HIS A 174 9.81 4.64 -9.48
N LEU A 175 10.82 5.48 -9.74
CA LEU A 175 11.00 6.69 -8.96
C LEU A 175 9.83 7.66 -9.18
N GLN A 176 9.40 7.87 -10.44
CA GLN A 176 8.29 8.78 -10.74
C GLN A 176 6.96 8.30 -10.15
N ARG A 177 6.64 7.00 -10.27
CA ARG A 177 5.39 6.44 -9.73
C ARG A 177 5.37 6.43 -8.20
N ARG A 178 6.45 5.97 -7.56
CA ARG A 178 6.56 5.94 -6.11
C ARG A 178 6.42 7.35 -5.52
N LYS A 179 7.05 8.35 -6.14
CA LYS A 179 6.86 9.76 -5.77
C LYS A 179 5.40 10.20 -5.86
N ALA A 180 4.73 9.92 -6.97
CA ALA A 180 3.33 10.31 -7.17
C ALA A 180 2.39 9.65 -6.15
N LEU A 181 2.61 8.36 -5.84
CA LEU A 181 1.82 7.63 -4.86
C LEU A 181 2.02 8.16 -3.44
N ILE A 182 3.28 8.34 -3.01
CA ILE A 182 3.59 8.88 -1.67
C ILE A 182 2.98 10.26 -1.53
N LYS A 183 3.10 11.12 -2.55
CA LYS A 183 2.45 12.44 -2.57
C LYS A 183 0.93 12.33 -2.48
N SER A 184 0.28 11.48 -3.26
CA SER A 184 -1.17 11.29 -3.22
C SER A 184 -1.67 10.81 -1.85
N LYS A 185 -0.92 9.90 -1.21
CA LYS A 185 -1.19 9.47 0.17
C LYS A 185 -1.07 10.62 1.18
N ALA A 186 -0.02 11.44 1.05
CA ALA A 186 0.14 12.63 1.89
C ALA A 186 -1.00 13.64 1.68
N ASP A 187 -1.38 13.90 0.43
CA ASP A 187 -2.48 14.80 0.07
C ASP A 187 -3.82 14.27 0.61
N THR A 188 -4.02 12.95 0.66
CA THR A 188 -5.20 12.30 1.23
C THR A 188 -5.25 12.46 2.75
N ALA A 189 -4.14 12.16 3.45
CA ALA A 189 -4.02 12.36 4.89
C ALA A 189 -4.22 13.83 5.27
N PHE A 190 -3.70 14.76 4.45
CA PHE A 190 -3.90 16.19 4.62
C PHE A 190 -5.39 16.57 4.54
N LYS A 191 -6.11 16.08 3.52
CA LYS A 191 -7.57 16.30 3.38
C LYS A 191 -8.36 15.72 4.55
N GLN A 192 -7.90 14.61 5.12
CA GLN A 192 -8.47 13.99 6.32
C GLN A 192 -8.10 14.71 7.63
N LYS A 193 -7.33 15.80 7.56
CA LYS A 193 -6.83 16.59 8.70
C LYS A 193 -5.87 15.81 9.62
N GLU A 194 -5.30 14.71 9.13
CA GLU A 194 -4.29 13.93 9.83
C GLU A 194 -2.89 14.54 9.63
N TYR A 195 -2.73 15.82 10.01
CA TYR A 195 -1.56 16.62 9.63
C TYR A 195 -0.22 16.05 10.12
N LYS A 196 -0.20 15.37 11.27
CA LYS A 196 1.01 14.66 11.76
C LYS A 196 1.40 13.50 10.85
N ILE A 197 0.43 12.74 10.35
CA ILE A 197 0.66 11.62 9.43
C ILE A 197 1.06 12.18 8.06
N ALA A 198 0.33 13.18 7.55
CA ALA A 198 0.65 13.85 6.29
C ALA A 198 2.09 14.40 6.28
N THR A 199 2.53 15.03 7.38
CA THR A 199 3.90 15.54 7.53
C THR A 199 4.94 14.44 7.34
N LYS A 200 4.78 13.30 8.04
CA LYS A 200 5.69 12.14 7.91
C LYS A 200 5.73 11.57 6.50
N ILE A 201 4.59 11.55 5.81
CA ILE A 201 4.52 11.04 4.43
C ILE A 201 5.18 12.04 3.46
N TYR A 202 5.01 13.35 3.67
CA TYR A 202 5.74 14.36 2.89
C TYR A 202 7.26 14.31 3.14
N ASP A 203 7.72 14.05 4.37
CA ASP A 203 9.13 13.79 4.66
C ASP A 203 9.67 12.65 3.79
N LEU A 204 8.95 11.54 3.75
CA LEU A 204 9.29 10.39 2.91
C LEU A 204 9.30 10.75 1.42
N ALA A 205 8.35 11.57 0.95
CA ALA A 205 8.30 12.02 -0.45
C ALA A 205 9.55 12.84 -0.82
N ILE A 206 9.93 13.79 0.05
CA ILE A 206 11.08 14.68 -0.14
C ILE A 206 12.38 13.86 -0.17
N ALA A 207 12.52 12.86 0.70
CA ALA A 207 13.67 11.96 0.71
C ALA A 207 13.87 11.18 -0.62
N HIS A 208 12.80 10.98 -1.40
CA HIS A 208 12.88 10.34 -2.72
C HIS A 208 13.09 11.35 -3.85
N GLY A 209 12.87 12.65 -3.62
CA GLY A 209 13.20 13.72 -4.53
C GLY A 209 12.52 15.03 -4.17
N GLU A 210 13.34 16.07 -4.11
CA GLU A 210 12.93 17.40 -3.70
C GLU A 210 12.00 18.06 -4.72
N SER A 211 11.02 18.82 -4.20
CA SER A 211 10.12 19.64 -4.99
C SER A 211 9.57 20.74 -4.11
N ALA A 212 9.58 21.98 -4.63
CA ALA A 212 8.99 23.13 -3.96
C ALA A 212 7.53 22.87 -3.52
N THR A 213 6.76 22.12 -4.32
CA THR A 213 5.39 21.76 -3.97
C THR A 213 5.32 20.85 -2.73
N LEU A 214 6.26 19.92 -2.56
CA LEU A 214 6.29 19.03 -1.39
C LEU A 214 6.65 19.81 -0.13
N TYR A 215 7.65 20.69 -0.20
CA TYR A 215 8.02 21.58 0.91
C TYR A 215 6.87 22.54 1.28
N ALA A 216 6.20 23.15 0.29
CA ALA A 216 5.05 24.01 0.52
C ALA A 216 3.87 23.26 1.17
N ASN A 217 3.57 22.04 0.74
CA ASN A 217 2.50 21.26 1.35
C ASN A 217 2.86 20.82 2.78
N ARG A 218 4.12 20.43 3.02
CA ARG A 218 4.61 20.04 4.36
C ARG A 218 4.65 21.23 5.31
N SER A 219 5.04 22.42 4.86
CA SER A 219 5.08 23.63 5.69
C SER A 219 3.70 23.99 6.23
N VAL A 220 2.65 23.87 5.41
CA VAL A 220 1.26 24.05 5.84
C VAL A 220 0.88 23.01 6.90
N CYS A 221 1.25 21.74 6.72
CA CYS A 221 1.01 20.70 7.73
C CYS A 221 1.68 21.04 9.07
N LYS A 222 2.96 21.45 9.03
CA LYS A 222 3.76 21.83 10.21
C LYS A 222 3.15 23.02 10.96
N LEU A 223 2.67 24.04 10.24
CA LEU A 223 1.93 25.16 10.85
C LEU A 223 0.68 24.68 11.57
N LEU A 224 -0.11 23.80 10.93
CA LEU A 224 -1.36 23.29 11.49
C LEU A 224 -1.15 22.41 12.72
N ILE A 225 0.05 21.86 12.94
CA ILE A 225 0.41 21.11 14.15
C ILE A 225 1.21 21.93 15.17
N GLY A 226 1.44 23.23 14.92
CA GLY A 226 2.14 24.14 15.82
C GLY A 226 3.68 24.16 15.69
N ASP A 227 4.24 23.53 14.67
CA ASP A 227 5.68 23.55 14.36
C ASP A 227 6.02 24.74 13.44
N GLY A 228 6.11 25.93 14.02
CA GLY A 228 6.40 27.16 13.29
C GLY A 228 7.83 27.23 12.73
N GLU A 229 8.81 26.72 13.47
CA GLU A 229 10.23 26.71 13.04
C GLU A 229 10.43 25.76 11.86
N GLY A 230 9.88 24.54 11.93
CA GLY A 230 9.94 23.58 10.84
C GLY A 230 9.16 24.05 9.60
N ALA A 231 8.07 24.80 9.77
CA ALA A 231 7.34 25.39 8.66
C ALA A 231 8.13 26.52 7.97
N LEU A 232 8.81 27.36 8.74
CA LEU A 232 9.69 28.39 8.19
C LEU A 232 10.86 27.78 7.42
N SER A 233 11.48 26.73 7.97
CA SER A 233 12.53 25.97 7.29
C SER A 233 12.06 25.43 5.93
N ASP A 234 10.85 24.86 5.86
CA ASP A 234 10.29 24.34 4.61
C ASP A 234 9.96 25.45 3.61
N ALA A 235 9.51 26.62 4.08
CA ALA A 235 9.27 27.78 3.23
C ALA A 235 10.56 28.29 2.58
N LEU A 236 11.68 28.29 3.30
CA LEU A 236 12.99 28.65 2.76
C LEU A 236 13.49 27.64 1.71
N MET A 237 13.28 26.34 1.94
CA MET A 237 13.61 25.31 0.95
C MET A 237 12.79 25.45 -0.33
N CYS A 238 11.55 25.92 -0.23
CA CYS A 238 10.71 26.23 -1.39
C CYS A 238 11.26 27.38 -2.24
N GLU A 239 11.88 28.39 -1.62
CA GLU A 239 12.53 29.52 -2.33
C GLU A 239 13.81 29.09 -3.06
N CYS A 240 14.55 28.11 -2.49
CA CYS A 240 15.72 27.53 -3.14
C CYS A 240 15.37 26.62 -4.34
N CYS A 241 14.20 26.00 -4.35
CA CYS A 241 13.81 25.04 -5.39
C CYS A 241 13.11 25.65 -6.62
N ASP A 242 12.48 26.83 -6.55
CA ASP A 242 11.80 27.45 -7.70
C ASP A 242 12.03 28.98 -7.77
N LEU A 243 12.78 29.40 -8.81
CA LEU A 243 12.56 30.68 -9.50
C LEU A 243 11.16 30.62 -10.16
N ILE A 244 10.09 30.94 -9.44
CA ILE A 244 8.83 31.58 -9.91
C ILE A 244 7.80 31.54 -8.77
N GLY A 245 7.39 32.74 -8.36
CA GLY A 245 6.43 32.98 -7.29
C GLY A 245 4.97 32.88 -7.76
N GLN A 246 4.15 32.25 -6.91
CA GLN A 246 2.74 32.60 -6.69
C GLN A 246 2.16 31.82 -5.50
N LYS A 247 2.49 30.53 -5.32
CA LYS A 247 2.09 29.75 -4.11
C LYS A 247 2.83 30.15 -2.83
N LEU A 248 4.04 30.67 -2.97
CA LEU A 248 4.86 31.23 -1.89
C LEU A 248 4.18 32.41 -1.18
N ALA A 249 3.37 33.20 -1.88
CA ALA A 249 2.72 34.39 -1.31
C ALA A 249 1.69 34.02 -0.23
N THR A 250 0.93 32.94 -0.40
CA THR A 250 -0.10 32.51 0.54
C THR A 250 0.49 31.93 1.82
N VAL A 251 1.56 31.14 1.71
CA VAL A 251 2.30 30.59 2.85
C VAL A 251 3.04 31.72 3.60
N LYS A 252 3.63 32.68 2.87
CA LYS A 252 4.26 33.87 3.45
C LYS A 252 3.26 34.76 4.18
N LEU A 253 2.08 35.02 3.62
CA LEU A 253 0.98 35.73 4.30
C LEU A 253 0.54 35.01 5.58
N GLN A 254 0.38 33.69 5.55
CA GLN A 254 -0.01 32.92 6.73
C GLN A 254 1.10 32.90 7.81
N LEU A 255 2.38 32.75 7.43
CA LEU A 255 3.53 32.84 8.34
C LEU A 255 3.67 34.23 8.96
N THR A 256 3.46 35.29 8.16
CA THR A 256 3.52 36.69 8.62
C THR A 256 2.36 37.01 9.58
N CYS A 257 1.19 36.44 9.35
CA CYS A 257 0.05 36.56 10.27
C CYS A 257 0.23 35.73 11.55
N TYR A 258 0.81 34.53 11.45
CA TYR A 258 1.06 33.66 12.61
C TYR A 258 2.14 34.26 13.54
N SER A 259 3.22 34.79 12.97
CA SER A 259 4.27 35.50 13.74
C SER A 259 3.77 36.79 14.39
N ARG A 260 2.85 37.51 13.75
CA ARG A 260 2.17 38.67 14.35
C ARG A 260 1.27 38.32 15.55
N SER A 261 0.76 37.09 15.63
CA SER A 261 -0.09 36.66 16.75
C SER A 261 0.70 36.21 18.00
N MET A 262 1.98 35.84 17.83
CA MET A 262 2.89 35.41 18.89
C MET A 262 3.96 36.48 19.10
N ASN A 263 3.62 37.50 19.88
CA ASN A 263 4.40 38.72 20.19
C ASN A 263 5.93 38.51 20.41
N LYS A 264 6.73 38.45 19.33
CA LYS A 264 8.20 38.53 19.30
C LYS A 264 8.68 39.33 18.08
N PRO A 265 9.81 40.06 18.18
CA PRO A 265 10.09 41.21 17.33
C PRO A 265 10.42 40.81 15.89
N VAL A 266 9.80 41.54 14.96
CA VAL A 266 10.09 41.53 13.54
C VAL A 266 11.49 42.11 13.32
N MET A 267 12.40 41.32 12.74
CA MET A 267 13.48 41.88 11.92
C MET A 267 13.52 41.13 10.60
N LEU A 268 12.67 41.56 9.68
CA LEU A 268 12.91 41.42 8.25
C LEU A 268 13.04 42.84 7.71
N SER A 269 14.28 43.36 7.73
CA SER A 269 14.63 44.56 6.97
C SER A 269 14.56 44.20 5.50
N TRP A 270 13.58 44.77 4.80
CA TRP A 270 13.55 44.78 3.35
C TRP A 270 14.56 45.81 2.86
N THR A 271 15.63 45.39 2.19
CA THR A 271 16.36 46.27 1.27
C THR A 271 16.08 45.80 -0.14
N HIS A 272 15.16 46.52 -0.80
CA HIS A 272 15.03 46.48 -2.25
C HIS A 272 16.31 47.04 -2.89
N THR A 273 16.83 46.35 -3.89
CA THR A 273 17.43 47.04 -5.05
C THR A 273 17.13 46.19 -6.29
N ILE A 274 16.82 46.91 -7.36
CA ILE A 274 16.02 46.58 -8.56
C ILE A 274 16.46 45.31 -9.29
#